data_AF-A0A094DQ83-F1
#
_entry.id   AF-A0A094DQ83-F1
#
_cell.length_a   1.000
_cell.length_b   1.000
_cell.length_c   1.000
_cell.angle_alpha   90.00
_cell.angle_beta   90.00
_cell.angle_gamma   90.00
#
_symmetry.space_group_name_H-M   'P 1'
#
loop_
_entity.id
_entity.type
_entity.pdbx_description
1 polymer ?
#
loop_
_entity_poly.entity_id
_entity_poly.type
_entity_poly.pdbx_seq_one_letter_code
_entity_poly.pdbx_strand_id
1 'polypeptide(L)'
;MMGGGDGGLGGQAGFPLEAWFWEMPVCTRLWTSATVLMSVLVQCDIVNPLKLFYSYRAVFYKHQLWRLATTFLYFGPLSLDLVFHVFFMQRYSRLLEESSGRSPAHFSWLLLYSCVCLIALSPFVSMPFLGHPLSSTLVYIWSRRNPDTRLSFLGLLVFTAPYLPWVLMGFSFVLHGTVPKDEIMGVVVGHVWYFFTDVYPPLHGGYKPLDPPGWWRRLIEGRRDESEETAGEIEVPPGAPVLAPLPGAEAR
;
A
#
# COMPACT_ATOMS: atom_id res chain seq x y z
N MET A 1 51.97 1.56 -27.30
CA MET A 1 50.89 2.50 -26.92
C MET A 1 49.89 1.66 -26.14
N MET A 2 50.00 1.55 -24.81
CA MET A 2 49.43 2.43 -23.78
C MET A 2 47.94 2.78 -23.97
N GLY A 3 47.16 2.50 -22.93
CA GLY A 3 45.74 2.82 -22.74
C GLY A 3 44.92 1.55 -22.48
N GLY A 4 44.62 1.11 -21.25
CA GLY A 4 44.31 1.88 -20.05
C GLY A 4 42.81 2.18 -20.03
N GLY A 5 42.02 1.35 -19.35
CA GLY A 5 40.57 1.46 -19.26
C GLY A 5 39.99 0.54 -18.21
N ASP A 6 40.28 0.84 -16.93
CA ASP A 6 39.48 0.40 -15.79
C ASP A 6 38.03 0.85 -16.00
N GLY A 7 37.10 -0.11 -15.95
CA GLY A 7 35.67 0.12 -16.02
C GLY A 7 34.96 -0.88 -15.13
N GLY A 8 35.03 -0.64 -13.82
CA GLY A 8 34.45 -1.51 -12.82
C GLY A 8 32.95 -1.70 -13.00
N LEU A 9 32.52 -2.96 -12.85
CA LEU A 9 31.23 -3.28 -12.29
C LEU A 9 31.47 -4.46 -11.34
N GLY A 10 31.86 -4.12 -10.12
CA GLY A 10 31.73 -5.02 -9.00
C GLY A 10 30.28 -5.50 -8.99
N GLY A 11 30.09 -6.76 -9.39
CA GLY A 11 28.82 -7.44 -9.25
C GLY A 11 28.44 -7.33 -7.79
N GLN A 12 27.44 -6.49 -7.54
CA GLN A 12 26.90 -6.27 -6.23
C GLN A 12 26.26 -7.59 -5.79
N ALA A 13 27.07 -8.47 -5.21
CA ALA A 13 26.61 -9.53 -4.33
C ALA A 13 26.10 -8.86 -3.04
N GLY A 14 25.15 -7.94 -3.18
CA GLY A 14 24.30 -7.53 -2.09
C GLY A 14 23.61 -8.80 -1.60
N PHE A 15 23.51 -8.95 -0.29
CA PHE A 15 22.76 -10.07 0.28
C PHE A 15 21.37 -10.11 -0.39
N PRO A 16 20.80 -11.29 -0.70
CA PRO A 16 19.50 -11.38 -1.38
C PRO A 16 18.38 -10.63 -0.62
N LEU A 17 18.55 -10.47 0.70
CA LEU A 17 17.67 -9.67 1.56
C LEU A 17 17.83 -8.16 1.35
N GLU A 18 19.05 -7.69 1.08
CA GLU A 18 19.32 -6.29 0.82
C GLU A 18 18.71 -5.86 -0.51
N ALA A 19 18.93 -6.63 -1.58
CA ALA A 19 18.27 -6.40 -2.86
C ALA A 19 16.74 -6.39 -2.71
N TRP A 20 16.18 -7.41 -2.04
CA TRP A 20 14.75 -7.50 -1.77
C TRP A 20 14.20 -6.31 -0.97
N PHE A 21 14.95 -5.79 0.00
CA PHE A 21 14.56 -4.63 0.80
C PHE A 21 14.59 -3.33 -0.01
N TRP A 22 15.60 -3.14 -0.88
CA TRP A 22 15.71 -1.96 -1.72
C TRP A 22 14.72 -1.97 -2.90
N GLU A 23 14.33 -3.15 -3.38
CA GLU A 23 13.26 -3.32 -4.38
C GLU A 23 11.88 -2.93 -3.85
N MET A 24 11.69 -2.85 -2.53
CA MET A 24 10.41 -2.44 -1.98
C MET A 24 10.09 -0.98 -2.27
N PRO A 25 8.84 -0.69 -2.66
CA PRO A 25 8.33 0.67 -2.70
C PRO A 25 8.48 1.40 -1.36
N VAL A 26 8.58 2.73 -1.42
CA VAL A 26 9.05 3.57 -0.30
C VAL A 26 8.10 3.51 0.90
N CYS A 27 6.78 3.62 0.68
CA CYS A 27 5.81 3.63 1.78
C CYS A 27 5.79 2.26 2.47
N THR A 28 5.71 1.19 1.68
CA THR A 28 5.73 -0.19 2.18
C THR A 28 7.03 -0.49 2.95
N ARG A 29 8.18 -0.07 2.43
CA ARG A 29 9.49 -0.27 3.09
C ARG A 29 9.55 0.40 4.45
N LEU A 30 9.21 1.69 4.51
CA LEU A 30 9.23 2.46 5.75
C LEU A 30 8.30 1.85 6.80
N TRP A 31 7.10 1.43 6.38
CA TRP A 31 6.12 0.82 7.25
C TRP A 31 6.61 -0.48 7.85
N THR A 32 7.16 -1.37 7.02
CA THR A 32 7.61 -2.69 7.46
C THR A 32 8.84 -2.59 8.35
N SER A 33 9.80 -1.71 8.02
CA SER A 33 10.91 -1.40 8.92
C SER A 33 10.42 -0.89 10.27
N ALA A 34 9.45 0.03 10.28
CA ALA A 34 8.88 0.56 11.51
C ALA A 34 8.15 -0.51 12.32
N THR A 35 7.40 -1.41 11.66
CA THR A 35 6.67 -2.51 12.32
C THR A 35 7.62 -3.52 12.95
N VAL A 36 8.68 -3.92 12.24
CA VAL A 36 9.71 -4.83 12.76
C VAL A 36 10.46 -4.18 13.92
N LEU A 37 10.87 -2.91 13.77
CA LEU A 37 11.54 -2.16 14.83
C LEU A 37 10.66 -2.05 16.08
N MET A 38 9.39 -1.70 15.93
CA MET A 38 8.44 -1.62 17.04
C MET A 38 8.26 -2.97 17.75
N SER A 39 8.20 -4.07 16.99
CA SER A 39 8.09 -5.42 17.54
C SER A 39 9.33 -5.80 18.37
N VAL A 40 10.54 -5.47 17.88
CA VAL A 40 11.80 -5.69 18.60
C VAL A 40 11.89 -4.83 19.86
N LEU A 41 11.51 -3.54 19.78
CA LEU A 41 11.52 -2.64 20.93
C LEU A 41 10.60 -3.09 22.06
N VAL A 42 9.45 -3.67 21.70
CA VAL A 42 8.54 -4.28 22.68
C VAL A 42 9.13 -5.56 23.25
N GLN A 43 9.75 -6.41 22.43
CA GLN A 43 10.36 -7.65 22.91
C GLN A 43 11.55 -7.41 23.86
N CYS A 44 12.30 -6.33 23.65
CA CYS A 44 13.40 -5.93 24.52
C CYS A 44 12.93 -5.18 25.79
N ASP A 45 11.63 -5.10 26.05
CA ASP A 45 11.01 -4.34 27.16
C ASP A 45 11.39 -2.84 27.21
N ILE A 46 11.91 -2.29 26.10
CA ILE A 46 12.25 -0.86 25.99
C ILE A 46 10.95 -0.03 25.92
N VAL A 47 9.94 -0.56 25.21
CA VAL A 47 8.64 0.10 25.04
C VAL A 47 7.53 -0.77 25.62
N ASN A 48 6.86 -0.25 26.65
CA ASN A 48 5.70 -0.92 27.22
C ASN A 48 4.50 -0.91 26.24
N PRO A 49 3.89 -2.06 25.89
CA PRO A 49 2.71 -2.16 25.03
C PRO A 49 1.54 -1.26 25.43
N LEU A 50 1.37 -0.98 26.72
CA LEU A 50 0.32 -0.10 27.24
C LEU A 50 0.47 1.35 26.76
N LYS A 51 1.67 1.77 26.36
CA LYS A 51 1.92 3.08 25.73
C LYS A 51 1.56 3.11 24.24
N LEU A 52 1.41 1.95 23.61
CA LEU A 52 1.05 1.78 22.20
C LEU A 52 -0.47 1.66 21.99
N PHE A 53 -1.23 1.42 23.06
CA PHE A 53 -2.68 1.32 23.02
C PHE A 53 -3.32 2.63 22.54
N TYR A 54 -4.19 2.55 21.54
CA TYR A 54 -5.05 3.66 21.13
C TYR A 54 -6.14 3.86 22.19
N SER A 55 -6.22 5.06 22.74
CA SER A 55 -7.38 5.47 23.54
C SER A 55 -7.83 6.83 23.05
N TYR A 56 -9.10 6.91 22.63
CA TYR A 56 -9.73 8.16 22.20
C TYR A 56 -9.49 9.29 23.23
N ARG A 57 -9.64 8.97 24.52
CA ARG A 57 -9.39 9.93 25.59
C ARG A 57 -7.94 10.38 25.68
N ALA A 58 -6.98 9.47 25.51
CA ALA A 58 -5.56 9.83 25.56
C ALA A 58 -5.12 10.66 24.35
N VAL A 59 -5.65 10.38 23.16
CA VAL A 59 -5.29 11.11 21.94
C VAL A 59 -5.92 12.49 21.92
N PHE A 60 -7.24 12.58 22.07
CA PHE A 60 -7.95 13.85 21.87
C PHE A 60 -7.98 14.75 23.11
N TYR A 61 -8.00 14.18 24.33
CA TYR A 61 -8.00 15.00 25.56
C TYR A 61 -6.60 15.24 26.14
N LYS A 62 -5.62 14.36 25.87
CA LYS A 62 -4.23 14.53 26.37
C LYS A 62 -3.22 14.85 25.26
N HIS A 63 -3.68 15.11 24.04
CA HIS A 63 -2.86 15.47 22.88
C HIS A 63 -1.69 14.50 22.57
N GLN A 64 -1.85 13.21 22.88
CA GLN A 64 -0.81 12.20 22.63
C GLN A 64 -0.89 11.69 21.19
N LEU A 65 -0.59 12.55 20.21
CA LEU A 65 -0.75 12.28 18.77
C LEU A 65 0.13 11.14 18.25
N TRP A 66 1.29 10.88 18.87
CA TRP A 66 2.17 9.76 18.49
C TRP A 66 1.47 8.41 18.60
N ARG A 67 0.47 8.27 19.49
CA ARG A 67 -0.32 7.05 19.62
C ARG A 67 -1.08 6.73 18.34
N LEU A 68 -1.48 7.73 17.55
CA LEU A 68 -2.15 7.49 16.28
C LEU A 68 -1.28 6.75 15.27
N ALA A 69 0.03 7.01 15.26
CA ALA A 69 0.94 6.31 14.36
C ALA A 69 1.34 4.95 14.93
N THR A 70 1.69 4.88 16.22
CA THR A 70 2.22 3.66 16.83
C THR A 70 1.20 2.53 16.91
N THR A 71 -0.10 2.83 16.92
CA THR A 71 -1.19 1.83 16.96
C THR A 71 -1.31 1.01 15.69
N PHE A 72 -0.83 1.54 14.57
CA PHE A 72 -0.79 0.84 13.29
C PHE A 72 0.49 0.02 13.10
N LEU A 73 1.56 0.35 13.85
CA LEU A 73 2.85 -0.33 13.80
C LEU A 73 2.96 -1.50 14.77
N TYR A 74 2.00 -1.63 15.71
CA TYR A 74 1.99 -2.71 16.68
C TYR A 74 1.04 -3.83 16.27
N PHE A 75 1.61 -5.03 16.13
CA PHE A 75 0.91 -6.26 15.75
C PHE A 75 0.96 -7.35 16.85
N GLY A 76 1.37 -7.00 18.07
CA GLY A 76 1.46 -7.96 19.17
C GLY A 76 2.89 -8.43 19.48
N PRO A 77 3.03 -9.40 20.40
CA PRO A 77 4.32 -9.99 20.76
C PRO A 77 4.90 -10.83 19.62
N LEU A 78 6.20 -11.12 19.68
CA LEU A 78 6.84 -12.01 18.70
C LEU A 78 6.23 -13.41 18.75
N SER A 79 5.48 -13.76 17.71
CA SER A 79 4.81 -15.05 17.54
C SER A 79 4.73 -15.43 16.06
N LEU A 80 4.40 -16.68 15.73
CA LEU A 80 4.16 -17.07 14.35
C LEU A 80 3.00 -16.28 13.72
N ASP A 81 2.01 -15.94 14.52
CA ASP A 81 0.87 -15.11 14.11
C ASP A 81 1.33 -13.72 13.64
N LEU A 82 2.22 -13.07 14.39
CA LEU A 82 2.84 -11.80 13.98
C LEU A 82 3.54 -11.92 12.62
N VAL A 83 4.32 -13.00 12.43
CA VAL A 83 5.07 -13.22 11.18
C VAL A 83 4.13 -13.31 9.98
N PHE A 84 3.03 -14.05 10.11
CA PHE A 84 2.04 -14.15 9.03
C PHE A 84 1.38 -12.80 8.74
N HIS A 85 0.98 -12.05 9.77
CA HIS A 85 0.35 -10.75 9.60
C HIS A 85 1.28 -9.72 8.96
N VAL A 86 2.55 -9.65 9.40
CA VAL A 86 3.57 -8.77 8.81
C VAL A 86 3.87 -9.19 7.37
N PHE A 87 3.95 -10.49 7.09
CA PHE A 87 4.14 -11.00 5.73
C PHE A 87 3.01 -10.59 4.79
N PHE A 88 1.75 -10.81 5.18
CA PHE A 88 0.60 -10.42 4.36
C PHE A 88 0.53 -8.91 4.19
N MET A 89 0.71 -8.15 5.27
CA MET A 89 0.76 -6.69 5.23
C MET A 89 1.80 -6.21 4.22
N GLN A 90 3.05 -6.68 4.35
CA GLN A 90 4.15 -6.32 3.45
C GLN A 90 3.85 -6.69 2.00
N ARG A 91 3.39 -7.92 1.75
CA ARG A 91 3.13 -8.43 0.41
C ARG A 91 2.05 -7.62 -0.30
N TYR A 92 0.91 -7.40 0.34
CA TYR A 92 -0.22 -6.74 -0.31
C TYR A 92 -0.07 -5.21 -0.36
N SER A 93 0.63 -4.61 0.62
CA SER A 93 1.02 -3.19 0.53
C SER A 93 1.90 -2.97 -0.69
N ARG A 94 2.93 -3.79 -0.89
CA ARG A 94 3.81 -3.72 -2.06
C ARG A 94 3.03 -3.83 -3.36
N LEU A 95 2.17 -4.84 -3.49
CA LEU A 95 1.38 -5.05 -4.71
C LEU A 95 0.39 -3.90 -4.98
N LEU A 96 -0.16 -3.28 -3.93
CA LEU A 96 -1.03 -2.11 -4.06
C LEU A 96 -0.25 -0.85 -4.45
N GLU A 97 0.92 -0.64 -3.87
CA GLU A 97 1.79 0.50 -4.18
C GLU A 97 2.31 0.40 -5.62
N GLU A 98 2.74 -0.78 -6.06
CA GLU A 98 3.18 -1.05 -7.44
C GLU A 98 2.02 -0.93 -8.46
N SER A 99 0.81 -1.38 -8.12
CA SER A 99 -0.37 -1.26 -9.00
C SER A 99 -0.97 0.14 -9.05
N SER A 100 -0.60 1.03 -8.13
CA SER A 100 -1.11 2.42 -8.10
C SER A 100 -0.45 3.34 -9.15
N GLY A 101 0.47 2.82 -9.98
CA GLY A 101 1.10 3.56 -11.08
C GLY A 101 2.40 4.26 -10.70
N ARG A 102 2.86 5.23 -11.53
CA ARG A 102 4.14 5.96 -11.33
C ARG A 102 4.15 6.85 -10.07
N SER A 103 2.98 7.21 -9.55
CA SER A 103 2.85 8.15 -8.43
C SER A 103 2.49 7.44 -7.11
N PRO A 104 3.32 7.56 -6.05
CA PRO A 104 3.00 7.06 -4.71
C PRO A 104 1.87 7.86 -4.03
N ALA A 105 1.37 8.93 -4.66
CA ALA A 105 0.30 9.76 -4.11
C ALA A 105 -1.02 8.99 -3.93
N HIS A 106 -1.37 8.11 -4.86
CA HIS A 106 -2.62 7.34 -4.79
C HIS A 106 -2.59 6.29 -3.67
N PHE A 107 -1.47 5.59 -3.52
CA PHE A 107 -1.31 4.59 -2.47
C PHE A 107 -1.23 5.24 -1.07
N SER A 108 -0.47 6.32 -0.93
CA SER A 108 -0.41 7.08 0.33
C SER A 108 -1.74 7.69 0.73
N TRP A 109 -2.57 8.11 -0.24
CA TRP A 109 -3.94 8.57 0.02
C TRP A 109 -4.86 7.45 0.48
N LEU A 110 -4.78 6.27 -0.16
CA LEU A 110 -5.47 5.07 0.29
C LEU A 110 -5.09 4.71 1.74
N LEU A 111 -3.79 4.74 2.07
CA LEU A 111 -3.31 4.50 3.43
C LEU A 111 -3.86 5.52 4.41
N LEU A 112 -3.82 6.82 4.06
CA LEU A 112 -4.36 7.88 4.91
C LEU A 112 -5.85 7.68 5.18
N TYR A 113 -6.65 7.45 4.14
CA TYR A 113 -8.08 7.18 4.25
C TYR A 113 -8.35 5.99 5.17
N SER A 114 -7.64 4.88 4.95
CA SER A 114 -7.80 3.66 5.74
C SER A 114 -7.47 3.93 7.21
N CYS A 115 -6.37 4.62 7.50
CA CYS A 115 -6.01 5.02 8.86
C CYS A 115 -7.08 5.90 9.52
N VAL A 116 -7.58 6.92 8.82
CA VAL A 116 -8.60 7.84 9.35
C VAL A 116 -9.91 7.09 9.64
N CYS A 117 -10.39 6.25 8.72
CA CYS A 117 -11.59 5.45 8.93
C CYS A 117 -11.44 4.47 10.09
N LEU A 118 -10.29 3.80 10.20
CA LEU A 118 -10.02 2.87 11.29
C LEU A 118 -9.93 3.57 12.65
N ILE A 119 -9.29 4.74 12.73
CA ILE A 119 -9.27 5.58 13.96
C ILE A 119 -10.68 6.00 14.35
N ALA A 120 -11.52 6.36 13.38
CA ALA A 120 -12.90 6.76 13.63
C ALA A 120 -13.77 5.58 14.09
N LEU A 121 -13.57 4.38 13.55
CA LEU A 121 -14.32 3.17 13.90
C LEU A 121 -13.85 2.51 15.20
N SER A 122 -12.57 2.67 15.56
CA SER A 122 -11.94 2.02 16.73
C SER A 122 -12.72 2.20 18.05
N PRO A 123 -13.23 3.39 18.43
CA PRO A 123 -14.02 3.58 19.65
C PRO A 123 -15.34 2.80 19.67
N PHE A 124 -15.95 2.56 18.50
CA PHE A 124 -17.23 1.86 18.40
C PHE A 124 -17.07 0.34 18.57
N VAL A 125 -15.93 -0.20 18.14
CA VAL A 125 -15.61 -1.63 18.25
C VAL A 125 -14.77 -1.95 19.50
N SER A 126 -14.41 -0.91 20.28
CA SER A 126 -13.57 -1.01 21.48
C SER A 126 -12.23 -1.72 21.24
N MET A 127 -11.60 -1.45 20.08
CA MET A 127 -10.33 -2.08 19.69
C MET A 127 -9.15 -1.09 19.73
N PRO A 128 -8.08 -1.41 20.47
CA PRO A 128 -6.99 -0.48 20.71
C PRO A 128 -5.81 -0.55 19.74
N PHE A 129 -5.72 -1.63 18.96
CA PHE A 129 -4.64 -1.85 18.00
C PHE A 129 -5.23 -1.91 16.61
N LEU A 130 -4.63 -1.15 15.69
CA LEU A 130 -5.18 -0.91 14.36
C LEU A 130 -4.29 -1.46 13.23
N GLY A 131 -3.16 -2.09 13.56
CA GLY A 131 -2.29 -2.77 12.61
C GLY A 131 -2.98 -3.92 11.86
N HIS A 132 -3.63 -4.85 12.58
CA HIS A 132 -4.35 -5.98 11.98
C HIS A 132 -5.53 -5.54 11.09
N PRO A 133 -6.43 -4.64 11.54
CA PRO A 133 -7.49 -4.12 10.66
C PRO A 133 -6.97 -3.43 9.40
N LEU A 134 -5.85 -2.70 9.50
CA LEU A 134 -5.25 -2.06 8.32
C LEU A 134 -4.71 -3.10 7.35
N SER A 135 -4.03 -4.15 7.85
CA SER A 135 -3.55 -5.26 7.01
C SER A 135 -4.72 -5.89 6.25
N SER A 136 -5.78 -6.23 6.97
CA SER A 136 -7.00 -6.79 6.39
C SER A 136 -7.65 -5.87 5.36
N THR A 137 -7.65 -4.54 5.60
CA THR A 137 -8.15 -3.54 4.64
C THR A 137 -7.39 -3.60 3.31
N LEU A 138 -6.05 -3.63 3.37
CA LEU A 138 -5.20 -3.68 2.16
C LEU A 138 -5.34 -5.01 1.43
N VAL A 139 -5.34 -6.13 2.16
CA VAL A 139 -5.59 -7.46 1.60
C VAL A 139 -6.92 -7.50 0.86
N TYR A 140 -7.97 -6.92 1.47
CA TYR A 140 -9.30 -6.86 0.88
C TYR A 140 -9.30 -6.06 -0.43
N ILE A 141 -8.75 -4.85 -0.43
CA ILE A 141 -8.76 -3.98 -1.62
C ILE A 141 -7.98 -4.65 -2.77
N TRP A 142 -6.80 -5.19 -2.47
CA TRP A 142 -6.00 -5.90 -3.47
C TRP A 142 -6.75 -7.09 -4.05
N SER A 143 -7.38 -7.89 -3.18
CA SER A 143 -8.09 -9.11 -3.61
C SER A 143 -9.27 -8.83 -4.53
N ARG A 144 -9.99 -7.73 -4.29
CA ARG A 144 -11.12 -7.30 -5.13
C ARG A 144 -10.71 -6.67 -6.44
N ARG A 145 -9.52 -6.05 -6.50
CA ARG A 145 -8.95 -5.49 -7.74
C ARG A 145 -8.34 -6.55 -8.66
N ASN A 146 -8.00 -7.72 -8.13
CA ASN A 146 -7.32 -8.79 -8.88
C ASN A 146 -8.12 -10.11 -8.86
N PRO A 147 -9.41 -10.12 -9.29
CA PRO A 147 -10.31 -11.27 -9.10
C PRO A 147 -9.83 -12.56 -9.76
N ASP A 148 -9.13 -12.47 -10.89
CA ASP A 148 -8.66 -13.62 -11.67
C ASP A 148 -7.35 -14.22 -11.15
N THR A 149 -6.69 -13.55 -10.20
CA THR A 149 -5.42 -14.04 -9.65
C THR A 149 -5.67 -15.25 -8.76
N ARG A 150 -5.00 -16.37 -9.08
CA ARG A 150 -5.03 -17.60 -8.27
C ARG A 150 -3.91 -17.54 -7.23
N LEU A 151 -4.27 -17.78 -5.97
CA LEU A 151 -3.36 -17.85 -4.84
C LEU A 151 -3.33 -19.27 -4.27
N SER A 152 -2.18 -19.66 -3.73
CA SER A 152 -2.03 -20.88 -2.95
C SER A 152 -1.71 -20.52 -1.50
N PHE A 153 -2.55 -20.95 -0.57
CA PHE A 153 -2.32 -20.80 0.86
C PHE A 153 -1.62 -22.05 1.40
N LEU A 154 -0.43 -21.84 1.96
CA LEU A 154 0.47 -22.90 2.48
C LEU A 154 0.85 -23.98 1.45
N GLY A 155 0.69 -23.73 0.15
CA GLY A 155 0.95 -24.72 -0.90
C GLY A 155 -0.13 -25.80 -1.04
N LEU A 156 -1.16 -25.78 -0.20
CA LEU A 156 -2.17 -26.84 -0.07
C LEU A 156 -3.53 -26.42 -0.66
N LEU A 157 -3.95 -25.19 -0.39
CA LEU A 157 -5.27 -24.68 -0.77
C LEU A 157 -5.14 -23.63 -1.86
N VAL A 158 -5.62 -23.93 -3.06
CA VAL A 158 -5.64 -22.99 -4.19
C VAL A 158 -7.02 -22.35 -4.32
N PHE A 159 -7.08 -21.03 -4.31
CA PHE A 159 -8.32 -20.25 -4.46
C PHE A 159 -8.06 -18.95 -5.23
N THR A 160 -9.13 -18.26 -5.64
CA THR A 160 -9.02 -16.96 -6.32
C THR A 160 -8.93 -15.81 -5.32
N ALA A 161 -8.25 -14.73 -5.70
CA ALA A 161 -7.94 -13.61 -4.80
C ALA A 161 -9.14 -13.12 -3.96
N PRO A 162 -10.37 -12.96 -4.47
CA PRO A 162 -11.50 -12.46 -3.67
C PRO A 162 -11.85 -13.30 -2.44
N TYR A 163 -11.46 -14.58 -2.41
CA TYR A 163 -11.65 -15.46 -1.25
C TYR A 163 -10.58 -15.29 -0.18
N LEU A 164 -9.47 -14.62 -0.48
CA LEU A 164 -8.34 -14.44 0.42
C LEU A 164 -8.72 -13.87 1.79
N PRO A 165 -9.46 -12.75 1.90
CA PRO A 165 -9.80 -12.19 3.22
C PRO A 165 -10.62 -13.16 4.07
N TRP A 166 -11.47 -13.97 3.43
CA TRP A 166 -12.30 -14.97 4.10
C TRP A 166 -11.48 -16.17 4.57
N VAL A 167 -10.48 -16.59 3.79
CA VAL A 167 -9.57 -17.68 4.18
C VAL A 167 -8.70 -17.25 5.37
N LEU A 168 -8.18 -16.01 5.35
CA LEU A 168 -7.42 -15.47 6.48
C LEU A 168 -8.27 -15.39 7.75
N MET A 169 -9.51 -14.92 7.62
CA MET A 169 -10.46 -14.85 8.73
C MET A 169 -10.80 -16.22 9.31
N GLY A 170 -10.99 -17.23 8.45
CA GLY A 170 -11.18 -18.61 8.87
C GLY A 170 -9.96 -19.18 9.59
N PHE A 171 -8.76 -18.90 9.08
CA PHE A 171 -7.51 -19.33 9.71
C PHE A 171 -7.31 -18.68 11.08
N SER A 172 -7.53 -17.37 11.18
CA SER A 172 -7.47 -16.60 12.43
C SER A 172 -8.50 -17.09 13.46
N PHE A 173 -9.74 -17.35 13.04
CA PHE A 173 -10.76 -17.94 13.90
C PHE A 173 -10.35 -19.32 14.46
N VAL A 174 -9.73 -20.17 13.62
CA VAL A 174 -9.25 -21.50 14.04
C VAL A 174 -8.06 -21.40 15.01
N LEU A 175 -7.13 -20.46 14.78
CA LEU A 175 -5.97 -20.26 15.64
C LEU A 175 -6.33 -19.65 17.01
N HIS A 176 -7.18 -18.62 17.00
CA HIS A 176 -7.48 -17.80 18.19
C HIS A 176 -8.75 -18.25 18.92
N GLY A 177 -9.60 -19.07 18.29
CA GLY A 177 -10.86 -19.55 18.86
C GLY A 177 -11.90 -18.45 19.12
N THR A 178 -11.68 -17.24 18.61
CA THR A 178 -12.53 -16.07 18.79
C THR A 178 -12.81 -15.39 17.47
N VAL A 179 -13.92 -14.66 17.39
CA VAL A 179 -14.31 -13.95 16.16
C VAL A 179 -13.29 -12.84 15.88
N PRO A 180 -12.63 -12.83 14.71
CA PRO A 180 -11.62 -11.84 14.33
C PRO A 180 -12.29 -10.50 13.94
N LYS A 181 -12.69 -9.72 14.95
CA LYS A 181 -13.39 -8.44 14.79
C LYS A 181 -12.55 -7.41 14.03
N ASP A 182 -11.24 -7.48 14.22
CA ASP A 182 -10.21 -6.67 13.55
C ASP A 182 -10.21 -6.88 12.04
N GLU A 183 -10.24 -8.14 11.59
CA GLU A 183 -10.30 -8.45 10.17
C GLU A 183 -11.65 -8.05 9.56
N ILE A 184 -12.75 -8.30 10.26
CA ILE A 184 -14.09 -7.89 9.80
C ILE A 184 -14.14 -6.37 9.61
N MET A 185 -13.61 -5.61 10.58
CA MET A 185 -13.55 -4.15 10.49
C MET A 185 -12.71 -3.69 9.28
N GLY A 186 -11.56 -4.34 9.04
CA GLY A 186 -10.72 -4.05 7.87
C GLY A 186 -11.43 -4.33 6.54
N VAL A 187 -12.13 -5.45 6.45
CA VAL A 187 -12.95 -5.80 5.27
C VAL A 187 -14.03 -4.75 5.00
N VAL A 188 -14.72 -4.26 6.05
CA VAL A 188 -15.76 -3.22 5.90
C VAL A 188 -15.16 -1.93 5.36
N VAL A 189 -14.06 -1.43 5.95
CA VAL A 189 -13.38 -0.21 5.48
C VAL A 189 -12.89 -0.37 4.03
N GLY A 190 -12.29 -1.52 3.73
CA GLY A 190 -11.81 -1.83 2.38
C GLY A 190 -12.94 -1.91 1.36
N HIS A 191 -14.11 -2.45 1.75
CA HIS A 191 -15.28 -2.51 0.88
C HIS A 191 -15.84 -1.14 0.55
N VAL A 192 -15.92 -0.23 1.53
CA VAL A 192 -16.36 1.14 1.29
C VAL A 192 -15.42 1.85 0.31
N TRP A 193 -14.10 1.73 0.51
CA TRP A 193 -13.12 2.30 -0.42
C TRP A 193 -13.26 1.73 -1.84
N TYR A 194 -13.30 0.40 -1.96
CA TYR A 194 -13.44 -0.30 -3.24
C TYR A 194 -14.75 0.09 -3.95
N PHE A 195 -15.85 0.20 -3.21
CA PHE A 195 -17.13 0.61 -3.78
C PHE A 195 -17.03 1.98 -4.44
N PHE A 196 -16.52 2.98 -3.74
CA PHE A 196 -16.45 4.34 -4.27
C PHE A 196 -15.36 4.55 -5.33
N THR A 197 -14.30 3.74 -5.32
CA THR A 197 -13.15 3.91 -6.23
C THR A 197 -13.29 3.07 -7.49
N ASP A 198 -13.82 1.85 -7.38
CA ASP A 198 -13.80 0.85 -8.45
C ASP A 198 -15.23 0.52 -8.95
N VAL A 199 -16.25 0.53 -8.10
CA VAL A 199 -17.64 0.16 -8.48
C VAL A 199 -18.49 1.37 -8.88
N TYR A 200 -18.35 2.49 -8.18
CA TYR A 200 -19.16 3.69 -8.35
C TYR A 200 -18.90 4.43 -9.69
N PRO A 201 -17.64 4.61 -10.15
CA PRO A 201 -17.37 5.43 -11.34
C PRO A 201 -17.99 4.89 -12.64
N PRO A 202 -17.94 3.58 -12.96
CA PRO A 202 -18.61 3.04 -14.15
C PRO A 202 -20.12 3.30 -14.18
N LEU A 203 -20.75 3.44 -13.01
CA LEU A 203 -22.20 3.66 -12.88
C LEU A 203 -22.58 5.15 -12.94
N HIS A 204 -21.63 6.07 -12.71
CA HIS A 204 -21.89 7.51 -12.57
C HIS A 204 -20.97 8.35 -13.47
N GLY A 205 -20.77 7.92 -14.72
CA GLY A 205 -20.07 8.72 -15.73
C GLY A 205 -18.58 8.96 -15.45
N GLY A 206 -17.93 8.10 -14.67
CA GLY A 206 -16.50 8.18 -14.37
C GLY A 206 -16.12 9.08 -13.19
N TYR A 207 -17.09 9.67 -12.47
CA TYR A 207 -16.78 10.47 -11.29
C TYR A 207 -16.23 9.59 -10.15
N LYS A 208 -15.02 9.95 -9.67
CA LYS A 208 -14.30 9.28 -8.57
C LYS A 208 -14.27 10.18 -7.32
N PRO A 209 -15.19 10.01 -6.36
CA PRO A 209 -15.29 10.90 -5.21
C PRO A 209 -14.11 10.79 -4.22
N LEU A 210 -13.37 9.66 -4.23
CA LEU A 210 -12.26 9.40 -3.31
C LEU A 210 -10.87 9.61 -3.91
N ASP A 211 -10.78 10.21 -5.10
CA ASP A 211 -9.46 10.50 -5.70
C ASP A 211 -8.66 11.50 -4.84
N PRO A 212 -7.32 11.38 -4.80
CA PRO A 212 -6.48 12.24 -3.99
C PRO A 212 -6.62 13.70 -4.44
N PRO A 213 -6.87 14.63 -3.51
CA PRO A 213 -7.01 16.04 -3.85
C PRO A 213 -5.69 16.58 -4.40
N GLY A 214 -5.75 17.59 -5.27
CA GLY A 214 -4.56 18.11 -5.97
C GLY A 214 -3.46 18.65 -5.03
N TRP A 215 -3.80 19.07 -3.81
CA TRP A 215 -2.80 19.46 -2.80
C TRP A 215 -2.01 18.25 -2.26
N TRP A 216 -2.64 17.07 -2.15
CA TRP A 216 -1.98 15.84 -1.70
C TRP A 216 -1.01 15.34 -2.76
N ARG A 217 -1.45 15.32 -4.02
CA ARG A 217 -0.60 14.95 -5.17
C ARG A 217 0.64 15.85 -5.24
N ARG A 218 0.47 17.17 -5.15
CA ARG A 218 1.59 18.13 -5.13
C ARG A 218 2.56 17.92 -3.96
N LEU A 219 2.06 17.52 -2.79
CA LEU A 219 2.90 17.27 -1.62
C LEU A 219 3.79 16.03 -1.79
N ILE A 220 3.25 14.96 -2.39
CA ILE A 220 3.92 13.66 -2.50
C ILE A 220 4.78 13.57 -3.77
N GLU A 221 4.30 14.10 -4.90
CA GLU A 221 4.99 14.05 -6.20
C GLU A 221 5.99 15.20 -6.38
N GLY A 222 5.86 16.28 -5.59
CA GLY A 222 6.54 17.53 -5.86
C GLY A 222 6.03 18.18 -7.14
N ARG A 223 6.60 19.32 -7.54
CA ARG A 223 6.21 20.13 -8.72
C ARG A 223 6.49 19.46 -10.09
N ARG A 224 6.52 18.12 -10.14
CA ARG A 224 6.98 17.33 -11.30
C ARG A 224 5.98 17.35 -12.47
N ASP A 225 4.69 17.45 -12.18
CA ASP A 225 3.63 17.50 -13.22
C ASP A 225 3.68 18.77 -14.09
N GLU A 226 4.15 19.92 -13.58
CA GLU A 226 4.24 21.16 -14.38
C GLU A 226 5.29 21.07 -15.50
N SER A 227 6.25 20.14 -15.39
CA SER A 227 7.39 20.05 -16.30
C SER A 227 7.09 19.18 -17.53
N GLU A 228 6.23 18.16 -17.39
CA GLU A 228 5.86 17.25 -18.48
C GLU A 228 4.66 17.77 -19.30
N GLU A 229 3.68 18.46 -18.69
CA GLU A 229 2.63 19.15 -19.44
C GLU A 229 3.18 20.31 -20.30
N THR A 230 4.14 21.08 -19.78
CA THR A 230 4.78 22.17 -20.54
C THR A 230 5.74 21.64 -21.62
N ALA A 231 6.33 20.46 -21.44
CA ALA A 231 7.22 19.83 -22.44
C ALA A 231 6.45 19.19 -23.60
N GLY A 232 5.20 18.76 -23.40
CA GLY A 232 4.35 18.23 -24.47
C GLY A 232 3.81 19.30 -25.43
N GLU A 233 3.83 20.57 -25.04
CA GLU A 233 3.24 21.68 -25.80
C GLU A 233 4.30 22.56 -26.52
N ILE A 234 5.59 22.35 -26.27
CA ILE A 234 6.69 23.13 -26.85
C ILE A 234 7.66 22.23 -27.64
N GLU A 235 7.18 21.55 -28.68
CA GLU A 235 8.08 21.13 -29.77
C GLU A 235 7.35 21.00 -31.12
N VAL A 236 6.80 22.11 -31.61
CA VAL A 236 6.60 22.29 -33.06
C VAL A 236 7.43 23.50 -33.48
N PRO A 237 8.65 23.31 -34.03
CA PRO A 237 9.42 24.42 -34.55
C PRO A 237 8.66 25.05 -35.74
N PRO A 238 8.53 26.39 -35.80
CA PRO A 238 7.90 27.05 -36.93
C PRO A 238 8.87 26.98 -38.11
N GLY A 239 8.68 26.00 -39.01
CA GLY A 239 9.45 25.91 -40.24
C GLY A 239 9.77 24.52 -40.78
N ALA A 240 9.18 23.43 -40.27
CA ALA A 240 9.33 22.13 -40.92
C ALA A 240 8.63 22.15 -42.31
N PRO A 241 9.35 21.88 -43.42
CA PRO A 241 8.72 21.85 -44.73
C PRO A 241 7.73 20.68 -44.77
N VAL A 242 6.47 20.99 -45.09
CA VAL A 242 5.45 19.99 -45.40
C VAL A 242 5.94 19.17 -46.59
N LEU A 243 6.41 17.96 -46.33
CA LEU A 243 6.75 17.00 -47.38
C LEU A 243 5.46 16.68 -48.15
N ALA A 244 5.42 17.09 -49.41
CA ALA A 244 4.31 16.80 -50.32
C ALA A 244 4.14 15.28 -50.50
N PRO A 245 2.90 14.78 -50.70
CA PRO A 245 2.68 13.36 -50.97
C PRO A 245 3.30 12.97 -52.30
N LEU A 246 4.04 11.86 -52.32
CA LEU A 246 4.58 11.29 -53.56
C LEU A 246 3.42 10.90 -54.51
N PRO A 247 3.39 11.40 -55.76
CA PRO A 247 2.39 10.99 -56.73
C PRO A 247 2.84 9.67 -57.36
N GLY A 248 1.99 8.64 -57.27
CA GLY A 248 2.19 7.40 -58.03
C GLY A 248 1.99 6.13 -57.23
N ALA A 249 0.77 5.90 -56.74
CA ALA A 249 0.31 4.55 -56.42
C ALA A 249 -1.07 4.34 -57.03
N GLU A 250 -1.12 4.33 -58.37
CA GLU A 250 -2.19 3.69 -59.11
C GLU A 250 -1.61 2.63 -60.05
N ALA A 251 -2.34 1.50 -60.11
CA ALA A 251 -2.31 0.42 -61.10
C ALA A 251 -1.22 -0.67 -60.99
N ARG A 252 -1.53 -1.76 -60.25
CA ARG A 252 -2.07 -3.03 -60.80
C ARG A 252 -2.27 -4.09 -59.73
#